data_AF-D6R953-F1
#
_entry.id   AF-D6R953-F1
#
_cell.length_a   1.000
_cell.length_b   1.000
_cell.length_c   1.000
_cell.angle_alpha   90.00
_cell.angle_beta   90.00
_cell.angle_gamma   90.00
#
_symmetry.space_group_name_H-M   'P 1'
#
loop_
_entity.id
_entity.type
_entity.pdbx_description
1 polymer ?
#
loop_
_entity_poly.entity_id
_entity_poly.type
_entity_poly.pdbx_seq_one_letter_code
_entity_poly.pdbx_strand_id
1 'polypeptide(L)'
;MAFPVDMLENCSHEELENSAEDYMSDLRCGDPENPECFSLLNITIPISLSNVGFVPLYGGDQTQKILALFAPEDSLTAVALYLADQWWAIDDIVKTSVPSREGLKQVSTLGERVVLYVLNRIIYRKQEMERNEIPFLCHSSTDYAKILWKKGEAIGFYSVKPTGSICASFLTQSYQLPVLDTMFLRKKYRGKDFGLHMLEDFVDSFTEDALGLRYPLSSLMY
;
A
#
# COMPACT_ATOMS: atom_id res chain seq x y z
N MET A 1 -8.82 10.36 -16.88
CA MET A 1 -7.75 9.36 -17.05
C MET A 1 -7.91 8.36 -15.93
N ALA A 2 -7.82 7.05 -16.22
CA ALA A 2 -7.87 6.01 -15.20
C ALA A 2 -6.57 5.98 -14.40
N PHE A 3 -6.64 5.61 -13.12
CA PHE A 3 -5.48 5.40 -12.25
C PHE A 3 -5.23 3.90 -12.04
N PRO A 4 -4.08 3.47 -11.49
CA PRO A 4 -3.74 2.05 -11.36
C PRO A 4 -4.81 1.21 -10.67
N VAL A 5 -5.39 1.72 -9.58
CA VAL A 5 -6.47 1.03 -8.84
C VAL A 5 -7.77 0.87 -9.65
N ASP A 6 -7.96 1.68 -10.70
CA ASP A 6 -9.11 1.56 -11.62
C ASP A 6 -8.81 0.55 -12.74
N MET A 7 -7.54 0.37 -13.10
CA MET A 7 -7.09 -0.53 -14.17
C MET A 7 -6.88 -1.97 -13.68
N LEU A 8 -6.47 -2.12 -12.41
CA LEU A 8 -6.13 -3.40 -11.79
C LEU A 8 -7.33 -4.10 -11.12
N GLU A 9 -8.57 -3.69 -11.41
CA GLU A 9 -9.77 -4.27 -10.80
C GLU A 9 -9.95 -5.76 -11.16
N ASN A 10 -9.60 -6.14 -12.40
CA ASN A 10 -9.70 -7.50 -12.91
C ASN A 10 -8.35 -8.14 -13.26
N CYS A 11 -7.25 -7.53 -12.82
CA CYS A 11 -5.90 -8.02 -13.09
C CYS A 11 -5.50 -9.09 -12.06
N SER A 12 -4.95 -10.19 -12.54
CA SER A 12 -4.35 -11.22 -11.71
C SER A 12 -2.92 -10.86 -11.31
N HIS A 13 -2.46 -11.47 -10.23
CA HIS A 13 -1.07 -11.42 -9.80
C HIS A 13 -0.08 -11.85 -10.88
N GLU A 14 -0.39 -12.94 -11.58
CA GLU A 14 0.47 -13.49 -12.63
C GLU A 14 0.62 -12.54 -13.82
N GLU A 15 -0.45 -11.88 -14.24
CA GLU A 15 -0.38 -10.86 -15.30
C GLU A 15 0.51 -9.68 -14.91
N LEU A 16 0.40 -9.21 -13.66
CA LEU A 16 1.21 -8.10 -13.16
C LEU A 16 2.70 -8.48 -13.07
N GLU A 17 2.99 -9.69 -12.60
CA GLU A 17 4.36 -10.20 -12.51
C GLU A 17 4.99 -10.45 -13.87
N ASN A 18 4.25 -11.06 -14.81
CA ASN A 18 4.74 -11.32 -16.15
C ASN A 18 5.07 -10.01 -16.89
N SER A 19 4.18 -9.01 -16.83
CA SER A 19 4.43 -7.68 -17.38
C SER A 19 5.70 -7.03 -16.81
N ALA A 20 5.94 -7.19 -15.51
CA ALA A 20 7.14 -6.68 -14.85
C ALA A 20 8.43 -7.44 -15.23
N GLU A 21 8.38 -8.76 -15.38
CA GLU A 21 9.51 -9.58 -15.82
C GLU A 21 9.85 -9.34 -17.31
N ASP A 22 8.84 -9.14 -18.15
CA ASP A 22 9.01 -8.75 -19.56
C ASP A 22 9.72 -7.39 -19.63
N TYR A 23 9.24 -6.39 -18.88
CA TYR A 23 9.89 -5.08 -18.80
C TYR A 23 11.33 -5.17 -18.29
N MET A 24 11.58 -5.98 -17.24
CA MET A 24 12.94 -6.18 -16.72
C MET A 24 13.85 -6.86 -17.76
N SER A 25 13.32 -7.77 -18.58
CA SER A 25 14.06 -8.44 -19.64
C SER A 25 14.42 -7.48 -20.79
N ASP A 26 13.49 -6.60 -21.16
CA ASP A 26 13.70 -5.53 -22.13
C ASP A 26 14.75 -4.54 -21.63
N LEU A 27 14.67 -4.13 -20.35
CA LEU A 27 15.62 -3.22 -19.72
C LEU A 27 17.05 -3.78 -19.72
N ARG A 28 17.23 -5.11 -19.65
CA ARG A 28 18.55 -5.76 -19.77
C ARG A 28 19.12 -5.73 -21.18
N CYS A 29 18.25 -5.72 -22.18
CA CYS A 29 18.62 -5.69 -23.59
C CYS A 29 18.71 -4.26 -24.17
N GLY A 30 18.22 -3.27 -23.43
CA GLY A 30 18.18 -1.86 -23.84
C GLY A 30 19.57 -1.23 -23.98
N ASP A 31 19.63 -0.12 -24.74
CA ASP A 31 20.85 0.66 -24.94
C ASP A 31 21.16 1.51 -23.69
N PRO A 32 22.28 1.24 -22.99
CA PRO A 32 22.67 2.01 -21.82
C PRO A 32 22.93 3.50 -22.10
N GLU A 33 23.26 3.86 -23.34
CA GLU A 33 23.57 5.24 -23.73
C GLU A 33 22.32 6.07 -24.04
N ASN A 34 21.14 5.43 -24.15
CA ASN A 34 19.86 6.09 -24.38
C ASN A 34 18.75 5.50 -23.48
N PRO A 35 18.83 5.74 -22.15
CA PRO A 35 17.88 5.16 -21.21
C PRO A 35 16.48 5.79 -21.32
N GLU A 36 15.45 4.97 -21.14
CA GLU A 36 14.11 5.47 -20.84
C GLU A 36 14.16 6.34 -19.57
N CYS A 37 13.39 7.42 -19.53
CA CYS A 37 13.41 8.35 -18.43
C CYS A 37 12.02 8.49 -17.80
N PHE A 38 11.95 8.30 -16.48
CA PHE A 38 10.76 8.60 -15.71
C PHE A 38 10.79 10.06 -15.25
N SER A 39 9.74 10.82 -15.60
CA SER A 39 9.62 12.21 -15.18
C SER A 39 8.70 12.32 -13.98
N LEU A 40 9.25 12.75 -12.84
CA LEU A 40 8.51 13.00 -11.61
C LEU A 40 8.66 14.45 -11.20
N LEU A 41 7.57 15.21 -11.25
CA LEU A 41 7.56 16.66 -11.00
C LEU A 41 8.55 17.39 -11.92
N ASN A 42 9.71 17.80 -11.39
CA ASN A 42 10.78 18.50 -12.11
C ASN A 42 12.08 17.67 -12.18
N ILE A 43 12.04 16.40 -11.81
CA ILE A 43 13.19 15.50 -11.80
C ILE A 43 12.97 14.46 -12.90
N THR A 44 13.99 14.27 -13.72
CA THR A 44 14.02 13.22 -14.74
C THR A 44 14.97 12.14 -14.25
N ILE A 45 14.45 10.94 -14.07
CA ILE A 45 15.18 9.79 -13.53
C ILE A 45 15.42 8.82 -14.69
N PRO A 46 16.67 8.62 -15.14
CA PRO A 46 16.97 7.58 -16.11
C PRO A 46 16.74 6.21 -15.47
N ILE A 47 15.98 5.37 -16.15
CA ILE A 47 15.64 4.02 -15.69
C ILE A 47 16.78 3.08 -16.10
N SER A 48 17.27 2.29 -15.14
CA SER A 48 18.38 1.38 -15.36
C SER A 48 18.28 0.17 -14.42
N LEU A 49 19.08 -0.87 -14.69
CA LEU A 49 19.17 -2.03 -13.79
C LEU A 49 19.69 -1.68 -12.39
N SER A 50 20.29 -0.50 -12.20
CA SER A 50 20.85 -0.07 -10.91
C SER A 50 19.81 0.55 -9.97
N ASN A 51 18.69 1.04 -10.51
CA ASN A 51 17.64 1.71 -9.74
C ASN A 51 16.27 1.08 -9.93
N VAL A 52 16.18 -0.09 -10.56
CA VAL A 52 14.96 -0.88 -10.70
C VAL A 52 15.12 -2.19 -9.95
N GLY A 53 14.07 -2.60 -9.23
CA GLY A 53 14.10 -3.87 -8.51
C GLY A 53 12.73 -4.36 -8.06
N PHE A 54 12.61 -5.68 -7.91
CA PHE A 54 11.40 -6.30 -7.39
C PHE A 54 11.28 -6.14 -5.89
N VAL A 55 10.09 -5.78 -5.43
CA VAL A 55 9.73 -5.69 -4.01
C VAL A 55 8.51 -6.57 -3.71
N PRO A 56 8.46 -7.25 -2.54
CA PRO A 56 7.33 -8.08 -2.18
C PRO A 56 6.10 -7.23 -1.88
N LEU A 57 4.96 -7.54 -2.50
CA LEU A 57 3.70 -6.82 -2.29
C LEU A 57 3.11 -7.10 -0.88
N TYR A 58 3.31 -8.31 -0.38
CA TYR A 58 2.72 -8.77 0.90
C TYR A 58 3.75 -8.95 2.03
N GLY A 59 4.87 -8.24 1.95
CA GLY A 59 5.91 -8.21 2.97
C GLY A 59 6.63 -9.55 3.17
N GLY A 60 6.12 -10.40 4.05
CA GLY A 60 6.74 -11.68 4.41
C GLY A 60 6.62 -12.73 3.31
N ASP A 61 5.60 -12.61 2.46
CA ASP A 61 5.44 -13.44 1.28
C ASP A 61 6.29 -12.87 0.12
N GLN A 62 7.25 -13.68 -0.31
CA GLN A 62 8.17 -13.35 -1.41
C GLN A 62 7.71 -13.93 -2.74
N THR A 63 6.55 -14.58 -2.80
CA THR A 63 6.01 -15.09 -4.06
C THR A 63 5.52 -13.92 -4.91
N GLN A 64 4.67 -13.06 -4.33
CA GLN A 64 4.03 -11.95 -5.02
C GLN A 64 4.86 -10.67 -4.98
N LYS A 65 5.36 -10.25 -6.14
CA LYS A 65 6.26 -9.10 -6.29
C LYS A 65 5.76 -8.08 -7.28
N ILE A 66 6.22 -6.86 -7.11
CA ILE A 66 6.00 -5.75 -8.03
C ILE A 66 7.32 -5.06 -8.33
N LEU A 67 7.45 -4.49 -9.51
CA LEU A 67 8.66 -3.78 -9.92
C LEU A 67 8.61 -2.33 -9.44
N ALA A 68 9.67 -1.90 -8.77
CA ALA A 68 9.82 -0.56 -8.24
C ALA A 68 11.00 0.16 -8.88
N LEU A 69 10.82 1.46 -9.13
CA LEU A 69 11.88 2.40 -9.48
C LEU A 69 12.28 3.15 -8.21
N PHE A 70 13.57 3.19 -7.91
CA PHE A 70 14.14 3.81 -6.72
C PHE A 70 14.76 5.18 -7.01
N ALA A 71 14.72 6.05 -6.01
CA ALA A 71 15.33 7.37 -6.10
C ALA A 71 16.85 7.26 -6.29
N PRO A 72 17.46 8.07 -7.18
CA PRO A 72 18.92 8.08 -7.35
C PRO A 72 19.70 8.38 -6.06
N GLU A 73 19.14 9.23 -5.19
CA GLU A 73 19.79 9.65 -3.93
C GLU A 73 19.49 8.71 -2.75
N ASP A 74 18.47 7.84 -2.86
CA ASP A 74 18.09 6.87 -1.83
C ASP A 74 17.56 5.58 -2.46
N SER A 75 18.45 4.59 -2.57
CA SER A 75 18.15 3.27 -3.13
C SER A 75 17.12 2.46 -2.33
N LEU A 76 16.71 2.94 -1.15
CA LEU A 76 15.67 2.31 -0.33
C LEU A 76 14.31 2.98 -0.50
N THR A 77 14.19 4.03 -1.29
CA THR A 77 12.93 4.79 -1.47
C THR A 77 12.43 4.64 -2.90
N ALA A 78 11.34 3.87 -3.03
CA ALA A 78 10.63 3.73 -4.29
C ALA A 78 9.88 5.03 -4.64
N VAL A 79 10.05 5.49 -5.86
CA VAL A 79 9.44 6.73 -6.42
C VAL A 79 8.39 6.44 -7.50
N ALA A 80 8.41 5.22 -8.06
CA ALA A 80 7.37 4.73 -8.95
C ALA A 80 7.25 3.21 -8.86
N LEU A 81 6.09 2.69 -9.25
CA LEU A 81 5.85 1.25 -9.44
C LEU A 81 5.44 1.00 -10.88
N TYR A 82 5.91 -0.10 -11.47
CA TYR A 82 5.48 -0.53 -12.80
C TYR A 82 4.19 -1.34 -12.65
N LEU A 83 3.08 -0.80 -13.16
CA LEU A 83 1.73 -1.33 -13.00
C LEU A 83 0.96 -1.16 -14.31
N ALA A 84 0.32 -2.22 -14.79
CA ALA A 84 -0.43 -2.22 -16.05
C ALA A 84 0.40 -1.65 -17.22
N ASP A 85 1.58 -2.24 -17.42
CA ASP A 85 2.53 -1.92 -18.51
C ASP A 85 3.07 -0.47 -18.51
N GLN A 86 2.99 0.22 -17.37
CA GLN A 86 3.40 1.63 -17.25
C GLN A 86 4.02 1.97 -15.90
N TRP A 87 4.93 2.93 -15.88
CA TRP A 87 5.46 3.51 -14.65
C TRP A 87 4.49 4.52 -14.03
N TRP A 88 4.13 4.30 -12.77
CA TRP A 88 3.24 5.17 -12.01
C TRP A 88 3.93 5.81 -10.82
N ALA A 89 3.81 7.13 -10.72
CA ALA A 89 4.27 7.87 -9.54
C ALA A 89 3.47 7.45 -8.30
N ILE A 90 4.14 7.42 -7.15
CA ILE A 90 3.52 7.07 -5.85
C ILE A 90 2.23 7.88 -5.57
N ASP A 91 2.25 9.17 -5.88
CA ASP A 91 1.11 10.06 -5.68
C ASP A 91 -0.08 9.75 -6.59
N ASP A 92 0.14 9.14 -7.76
CA ASP A 92 -0.93 8.76 -8.69
C ASP A 92 -1.48 7.37 -8.40
N ILE A 93 -0.67 6.47 -7.82
CA ILE A 93 -1.12 5.13 -7.42
C ILE A 93 -2.23 5.23 -6.37
N VAL A 94 -2.16 6.21 -5.47
CA VAL A 94 -3.17 6.43 -4.42
C VAL A 94 -4.38 7.23 -4.90
N LYS A 95 -4.50 7.53 -6.19
CA LYS A 95 -5.65 8.25 -6.76
C LYS A 95 -6.59 7.30 -7.49
N THR A 96 -7.82 7.74 -7.68
CA THR A 96 -8.85 7.06 -8.45
C THR A 96 -9.66 8.06 -9.24
N SER A 97 -10.12 7.64 -10.42
CA SER A 97 -11.00 8.42 -11.28
C SER A 97 -12.48 8.08 -11.07
N VAL A 98 -12.77 7.05 -10.26
CA VAL A 98 -14.10 6.52 -9.98
C VAL A 98 -14.76 7.32 -8.85
N PRO A 99 -15.80 8.14 -9.12
CA PRO A 99 -16.38 9.01 -8.09
C PRO A 99 -17.11 8.27 -6.96
N SER A 100 -17.54 7.04 -7.20
CA SER A 100 -18.22 6.19 -6.20
C SER A 100 -17.24 5.58 -5.18
N ARG A 101 -15.93 5.62 -5.44
CA ARG A 101 -14.89 5.21 -4.50
C ARG A 101 -14.60 6.36 -3.53
N GLU A 102 -15.53 6.55 -2.59
CA GLU A 102 -15.50 7.57 -1.54
C GLU A 102 -15.85 6.92 -0.19
N GLY A 103 -15.27 7.45 0.89
CA GLY A 103 -15.45 6.90 2.24
C GLY A 103 -14.62 5.63 2.47
N LEU A 104 -14.98 4.87 3.51
CA LEU A 104 -14.31 3.62 3.84
C LEU A 104 -14.79 2.50 2.93
N LYS A 105 -13.84 1.87 2.23
CA LYS A 105 -14.08 0.75 1.32
C LYS A 105 -13.20 -0.41 1.69
N GLN A 106 -13.80 -1.59 1.82
CA GLN A 106 -13.07 -2.82 2.07
C GLN A 106 -12.22 -3.17 0.85
N VAL A 107 -10.98 -3.56 1.10
CA VAL A 107 -10.03 -4.00 0.09
C VAL A 107 -10.43 -5.38 -0.41
N SER A 108 -10.69 -5.50 -1.71
CA SER A 108 -11.06 -6.76 -2.37
C SER A 108 -10.31 -7.01 -3.67
N THR A 109 -9.69 -5.98 -4.26
CA THR A 109 -9.01 -6.07 -5.57
C THR A 109 -7.49 -5.98 -5.46
N LEU A 110 -6.78 -6.43 -6.49
CA LEU A 110 -5.32 -6.29 -6.58
C LEU A 110 -4.90 -4.82 -6.55
N GLY A 111 -5.60 -3.96 -7.30
CA GLY A 111 -5.35 -2.53 -7.29
C GLY A 111 -5.43 -1.91 -5.89
N GLU A 112 -6.43 -2.27 -5.09
CA GLU A 112 -6.55 -1.78 -3.72
C GLU A 112 -5.46 -2.34 -2.79
N ARG A 113 -5.00 -3.58 -3.02
CA ARG A 113 -3.83 -4.13 -2.31
C ARG A 113 -2.56 -3.35 -2.63
N VAL A 114 -2.37 -2.92 -3.88
CA VAL A 114 -1.27 -2.03 -4.27
C VAL A 114 -1.38 -0.66 -3.59
N VAL A 115 -2.57 -0.07 -3.53
CA VAL A 115 -2.80 1.20 -2.79
C VAL A 115 -2.46 1.04 -1.31
N LEU A 116 -2.89 -0.06 -0.69
CA LEU A 116 -2.59 -0.38 0.70
C LEU A 116 -1.09 -0.55 0.93
N TYR A 117 -0.38 -1.19 -0.02
CA TYR A 117 1.08 -1.30 0.00
C TYR A 117 1.73 0.08 -0.03
N VAL A 118 1.33 0.94 -0.97
CA VAL A 118 1.90 2.27 -1.11
C VAL A 118 1.66 3.13 0.14
N LEU A 119 0.44 3.14 0.68
CA LEU A 119 0.11 3.89 1.89
C LEU A 119 0.97 3.46 3.09
N ASN A 120 1.18 2.16 3.27
CA ASN A 120 1.94 1.62 4.41
C ASN A 120 3.46 1.69 4.19
N ARG A 121 3.94 1.11 3.09
CA ARG A 121 5.36 0.83 2.85
C ARG A 121 6.15 2.01 2.32
N ILE A 122 5.47 2.96 1.68
CA ILE A 122 6.11 4.09 1.03
C ILE A 122 5.70 5.37 1.74
N ILE A 123 4.42 5.74 1.71
CA ILE A 123 3.96 7.02 2.26
C ILE A 123 4.16 7.05 3.77
N TYR A 124 3.57 6.11 4.52
CA TYR A 124 3.78 6.04 5.97
C TYR A 124 5.26 5.84 6.29
N ARG A 125 5.84 4.70 5.88
CA ARG A 125 7.16 4.29 6.36
C ARG A 125 8.31 5.22 5.96
N LYS A 126 8.26 5.87 4.79
CA LYS A 126 9.36 6.74 4.31
C LYS A 126 9.08 8.22 4.47
N GLN A 127 7.82 8.66 4.38
CA GLN A 127 7.49 10.08 4.31
C GLN A 127 6.88 10.59 5.61
N GLU A 128 6.09 9.77 6.32
CA GLU A 128 5.24 10.26 7.41
C GLU A 128 5.48 9.61 8.78
N MET A 129 6.26 8.53 8.88
CA MET A 129 6.56 7.83 10.14
C MET A 129 7.43 8.68 11.07
N GLU A 130 7.11 8.68 12.37
CA GLU A 130 7.92 9.39 13.37
C GLU A 130 9.18 8.61 13.75
N ARG A 131 10.26 9.30 14.15
CA ARG A 131 11.58 8.68 14.43
C ARG A 131 11.56 7.57 15.47
N ASN A 132 10.65 7.64 16.44
CA ASN A 132 10.54 6.69 17.55
C ASN A 132 9.31 5.79 17.44
N GLU A 133 8.67 5.74 16.27
CA GLU A 133 7.50 4.91 16.03
C GLU A 133 7.91 3.48 15.65
N ILE A 134 7.17 2.48 16.15
CA ILE A 134 7.36 1.10 15.70
C ILE A 134 6.68 0.97 14.32
N PRO A 135 7.42 0.60 13.26
CA PRO A 135 6.86 0.55 11.92
C PRO A 135 5.78 -0.53 11.83
N PHE A 136 4.69 -0.20 11.16
CA PHE A 136 3.68 -1.19 10.76
C PHE A 136 4.30 -2.30 9.90
N LEU A 137 3.81 -3.52 10.14
CA LEU A 137 4.08 -4.65 9.28
C LEU A 137 3.30 -4.48 7.97
N CYS A 138 3.78 -5.13 6.90
CA CYS A 138 3.02 -5.17 5.66
C CYS A 138 1.77 -6.03 5.82
N HIS A 139 0.73 -5.72 5.05
CA HIS A 139 -0.46 -6.54 4.98
C HIS A 139 -0.20 -7.84 4.21
N SER A 140 -0.94 -8.90 4.53
CA SER A 140 -1.01 -10.12 3.74
C SER A 140 -2.03 -10.01 2.60
N SER A 141 -2.02 -10.96 1.66
CA SER A 141 -3.00 -11.03 0.56
C SER A 141 -4.45 -11.20 1.05
N THR A 142 -4.64 -11.78 2.23
CA THR A 142 -5.95 -12.12 2.81
C THR A 142 -6.33 -11.23 4.00
N ASP A 143 -5.46 -10.31 4.44
CA ASP A 143 -5.74 -9.44 5.57
C ASP A 143 -7.01 -8.60 5.32
N TYR A 144 -7.88 -8.54 6.33
CA TYR A 144 -9.00 -7.62 6.32
C TYR A 144 -8.47 -6.20 6.44
N ALA A 145 -8.82 -5.35 5.49
CA ALA A 145 -8.45 -3.94 5.52
C ALA A 145 -9.51 -3.10 4.82
N LYS A 146 -9.61 -1.83 5.24
CA LYS A 146 -10.36 -0.80 4.52
C LYS A 146 -9.46 0.39 4.21
N ILE A 147 -9.67 0.98 3.04
CA ILE A 147 -9.03 2.23 2.62
C ILE A 147 -10.07 3.34 2.75
N LEU A 148 -9.66 4.47 3.35
CA LEU A 148 -10.45 5.68 3.41
C LEU A 148 -10.15 6.54 2.18
N TRP A 149 -11.17 6.72 1.33
CA TRP A 149 -11.10 7.53 0.13
C TRP A 149 -11.75 8.89 0.34
N LYS A 150 -11.10 9.95 -0.14
CA LYS A 150 -11.64 11.31 -0.11
C LYS A 150 -11.30 12.07 -1.39
N LYS A 151 -12.33 12.48 -2.12
CA LYS A 151 -12.19 13.30 -3.35
C LYS A 151 -11.22 12.69 -4.36
N GLY A 152 -11.32 11.38 -4.58
CA GLY A 152 -10.48 10.66 -5.54
C GLY A 152 -9.06 10.34 -5.06
N GLU A 153 -8.74 10.51 -3.77
CA GLU A 153 -7.44 10.14 -3.19
C GLU A 153 -7.65 9.20 -2.00
N ALA A 154 -6.80 8.18 -1.88
CA ALA A 154 -6.70 7.35 -0.68
C ALA A 154 -5.92 8.11 0.40
N ILE A 155 -6.58 8.40 1.52
CA ILE A 155 -6.05 9.30 2.56
C ILE A 155 -5.63 8.57 3.83
N GLY A 156 -5.99 7.30 3.97
CA GLY A 156 -5.69 6.46 5.11
C GLY A 156 -6.19 5.05 4.91
N PHE A 157 -5.86 4.17 5.85
CA PHE A 157 -6.36 2.80 5.88
C PHE A 157 -6.38 2.28 7.31
N TYR A 158 -7.16 1.23 7.54
CA TYR A 158 -6.97 0.37 8.70
C TYR A 158 -6.98 -1.10 8.29
N SER A 159 -6.31 -1.94 9.08
CA SER A 159 -6.35 -3.40 8.97
C SER A 159 -6.84 -4.03 10.27
N VAL A 160 -7.44 -5.20 10.15
CA VAL A 160 -7.98 -5.97 11.26
C VAL A 160 -7.39 -7.37 11.21
N LYS A 161 -7.17 -7.98 12.37
CA LYS A 161 -7.03 -9.43 12.51
C LYS A 161 -8.38 -9.99 12.95
N PRO A 162 -9.15 -10.61 12.04
CA PRO A 162 -10.45 -11.19 12.37
C PRO A 162 -10.31 -12.32 13.41
N THR A 163 -11.40 -12.59 14.12
CA THR A 163 -11.54 -13.76 14.99
C THR A 163 -11.11 -15.04 14.26
N GLY A 164 -10.32 -15.88 14.93
CA GLY A 164 -9.78 -17.13 14.39
C GLY A 164 -8.49 -16.99 13.59
N SER A 165 -8.05 -15.77 13.25
CA SER A 165 -6.77 -15.56 12.56
C SER A 165 -5.60 -16.04 13.41
N ILE A 166 -4.61 -16.70 12.80
CA ILE A 166 -3.42 -17.20 13.52
C ILE A 166 -2.52 -16.02 13.93
N CYS A 167 -2.05 -16.04 15.17
CA CYS A 167 -1.07 -15.08 15.67
C CYS A 167 0.29 -15.35 15.03
N ALA A 168 0.80 -14.41 14.22
CA ALA A 168 2.09 -14.57 13.54
C ALA A 168 3.26 -14.80 14.50
N SER A 169 3.20 -14.25 15.73
CA SER A 169 4.21 -14.46 16.77
C SER A 169 4.04 -15.75 17.57
N PHE A 170 2.86 -16.37 17.52
CA PHE A 170 2.50 -17.55 18.31
C PHE A 170 1.64 -18.48 17.46
N LEU A 171 2.29 -19.32 16.65
CA LEU A 171 1.63 -20.16 15.63
C LEU A 171 0.58 -21.15 16.18
N THR A 172 0.56 -21.38 17.49
CA THR A 172 -0.43 -22.22 18.17
C THR A 172 -1.64 -21.45 18.71
N GLN A 173 -1.64 -20.12 18.59
CA GLN A 173 -2.69 -19.26 19.10
C GLN A 173 -3.40 -18.52 17.97
N SER A 174 -4.68 -18.24 18.17
CA SER A 174 -5.49 -17.42 17.28
C SER A 174 -6.16 -16.27 18.03
N TYR A 175 -6.47 -15.22 17.31
CA TYR A 175 -7.24 -14.09 17.82
C TYR A 175 -8.64 -14.57 18.22
N GLN A 176 -9.07 -14.25 19.45
CA GLN A 176 -10.38 -14.67 19.98
C GLN A 176 -11.50 -13.66 19.71
N LEU A 177 -11.16 -12.49 19.16
CA LEU A 177 -12.06 -11.41 18.78
C LEU A 177 -11.41 -10.57 17.67
N PRO A 178 -12.15 -9.72 16.95
CA PRO A 178 -11.58 -8.84 15.93
C PRO A 178 -10.67 -7.78 16.57
N VAL A 179 -9.43 -7.68 16.07
CA VAL A 179 -8.45 -6.71 16.59
C VAL A 179 -8.07 -5.70 15.51
N LEU A 180 -8.29 -4.42 15.76
CA LEU A 180 -7.72 -3.34 14.95
C LEU A 180 -6.19 -3.41 15.04
N ASP A 181 -5.56 -3.80 13.94
CA ASP A 181 -4.15 -4.20 13.88
C ASP A 181 -3.25 -3.03 13.50
N THR A 182 -3.65 -2.28 12.48
CA THR A 182 -2.97 -1.07 12.03
C THR A 182 -4.00 -0.04 11.64
N MET A 183 -3.75 1.22 11.96
CA MET A 183 -4.55 2.34 11.51
C MET A 183 -3.62 3.50 11.15
N PHE A 184 -3.73 3.97 9.91
CA PHE A 184 -2.92 5.07 9.38
C PHE A 184 -3.81 6.11 8.72
N LEU A 185 -3.58 7.36 9.09
CA LEU A 185 -4.16 8.53 8.42
C LEU A 185 -3.03 9.49 8.05
N ARG A 186 -3.02 9.90 6.78
CA ARG A 186 -2.01 10.83 6.28
C ARG A 186 -2.04 12.16 7.06
N LYS A 187 -0.86 12.69 7.39
CA LYS A 187 -0.65 13.89 8.21
C LYS A 187 -1.49 15.07 7.76
N LYS A 188 -1.59 15.33 6.45
CA LYS A 188 -2.38 16.44 5.87
C LYS A 188 -3.90 16.35 6.13
N TYR A 189 -4.39 15.19 6.58
CA TYR A 189 -5.80 14.94 6.89
C TYR A 189 -6.09 14.73 8.39
N ARG A 190 -5.08 14.79 9.26
CA ARG A 190 -5.28 14.69 10.72
C ARG A 190 -6.01 15.93 11.27
N GLY A 191 -6.69 15.78 12.41
CA GLY A 191 -7.46 16.86 13.05
C GLY A 191 -8.73 17.27 12.30
N LYS A 192 -9.30 16.35 11.50
CA LYS A 192 -10.50 16.56 10.65
C LYS A 192 -11.51 15.42 10.81
N ASP A 193 -11.57 14.81 12.00
CA ASP A 193 -12.48 13.73 12.39
C ASP A 193 -12.40 12.41 11.61
N PHE A 194 -11.60 12.33 10.53
CA PHE A 194 -11.42 11.09 9.76
C PHE A 194 -10.92 9.91 10.60
N GLY A 195 -10.09 10.16 11.62
CA GLY A 195 -9.66 9.10 12.54
C GLY A 195 -10.82 8.55 13.36
N LEU A 196 -11.69 9.44 13.87
CA LEU A 196 -12.87 9.01 14.61
C LEU A 196 -13.82 8.21 13.70
N HIS A 197 -14.08 8.69 12.48
CA HIS A 197 -14.91 7.96 11.51
C HIS A 197 -14.36 6.57 11.16
N MET A 198 -13.03 6.40 11.14
CA MET A 198 -12.42 5.09 10.93
C MET A 198 -12.62 4.15 12.12
N LEU A 199 -12.60 4.67 13.35
CA LEU A 199 -12.89 3.89 14.56
C LEU A 199 -14.37 3.52 14.64
N GLU A 200 -15.27 4.45 14.34
CA GLU A 200 -16.72 4.20 14.27
C GLU A 200 -17.03 3.11 13.24
N ASP A 201 -16.50 3.23 12.02
CA ASP A 201 -16.68 2.20 10.98
C ASP A 201 -16.08 0.85 11.41
N PHE A 202 -14.95 0.82 12.11
CA PHE A 202 -14.41 -0.42 12.67
C PHE A 202 -15.40 -1.03 13.66
N VAL A 203 -15.93 -0.25 14.60
CA VAL A 203 -16.92 -0.73 15.59
C VAL A 203 -18.17 -1.26 14.90
N ASP A 204 -18.68 -0.55 13.90
CA ASP A 204 -19.90 -0.92 13.17
C ASP A 204 -19.71 -2.12 12.22
N SER A 205 -18.46 -2.45 11.86
CA SER A 205 -18.16 -3.55 10.93
C SER A 205 -18.20 -4.94 11.55
N PHE A 206 -18.24 -5.03 12.88
CA PHE A 206 -18.14 -6.28 13.63
C PHE A 206 -19.28 -6.36 14.65
N THR A 207 -19.86 -7.55 14.80
CA THR A 207 -21.05 -7.75 15.65
C THR A 207 -20.71 -8.33 17.03
N GLU A 208 -19.43 -8.59 17.29
CA GLU A 208 -18.92 -9.13 18.53
C GLU A 208 -19.10 -8.16 19.71
N ASP A 209 -19.42 -8.68 20.89
CA ASP A 209 -19.64 -7.88 22.12
C ASP A 209 -18.40 -7.08 22.56
N ALA A 210 -17.21 -7.50 22.12
CA ALA A 210 -15.95 -6.86 22.42
C ALA A 210 -15.03 -6.85 21.21
N LEU A 211 -14.35 -5.72 21.02
CA LEU A 211 -13.34 -5.50 19.99
C LEU A 211 -11.99 -5.20 20.64
N GLY A 212 -10.92 -5.56 19.93
CA GLY A 212 -9.55 -5.38 20.40
C GLY A 212 -8.85 -4.26 19.66
N LEU A 213 -7.92 -3.63 20.35
CA LEU A 213 -6.96 -2.69 19.77
C LEU A 213 -5.55 -3.24 20.00
N ARG A 214 -4.74 -3.27 18.94
CA ARG A 214 -3.35 -3.70 19.05
C ARG A 214 -2.49 -2.63 19.73
N TYR A 215 -1.72 -3.05 20.73
CA TYR A 215 -0.69 -2.23 21.38
C TYR A 215 0.68 -2.43 20.71
N PRO A 216 1.55 -1.40 20.62
CA PRO A 216 1.37 -0.03 21.12
C PRO A 216 0.52 0.87 20.23
N LEU A 217 -0.17 1.82 20.87
CA LEU A 217 -0.86 2.92 20.18
C LEU A 217 0.10 4.10 20.03
N SER A 218 -0.02 4.81 18.91
CA SER A 218 0.70 6.08 18.71
C SER A 218 0.29 7.09 19.79
N SER A 219 1.21 7.97 20.20
CA SER A 219 0.91 9.06 21.14
C SER A 219 -0.19 10.00 20.65
N LEU A 220 -0.45 10.04 19.33
CA LEU A 220 -1.51 10.81 18.71
C LEU A 220 -2.92 10.25 18.94
N MET A 221 -3.03 9.02 19.45
CA MET A 221 -4.30 8.38 19.81
C MET A 221 -4.72 8.66 21.26
N TYR A 222 -3.86 9.29 22.06
CA TYR A 222 -4.12 9.73 23.44
C TYR A 222 -4.44 11.22 23.48
#